data_AF-A0A6C0EWQ8-F1
#
_entry.id   AF-A0A6C0EWQ8-F1
#
_cell.length_a   1.000
_cell.length_b   1.000
_cell.length_c   1.000
_cell.angle_alpha   90.00
_cell.angle_beta   90.00
_cell.angle_gamma   90.00
#
_symmetry.space_group_name_H-M   'P 1'
#
loop_
_entity.id
_entity.type
_entity.pdbx_description
1 polymer ?
#
loop_
_entity_poly.entity_id
_entity_poly.type
_entity_poly.pdbx_seq_one_letter_code
_entity_poly.pdbx_strand_id
1 'polypeptide(L)'
;MALKNLSIIVLFIMVTYFVLNYTTADFKEALTMPAADSNCPNVLIQKGAQLYLYNSKKKEIPGVNPIVFNNLEEYVEFVDFQRASGTICPVLYLQNSMNTQGSESYKIRPGPTNLQGGLSGVPASAFPYSPPPRKQVTKLLDASHSDPPYNVNSYPGYDNSNVDQGDFTPDMMLDYITESTGLSPNPMDPNWGGSDFTQTLVDKGYYADDEVLNIY
;
A
#
# COMPACT_ATOMS: atom_id res chain seq x y z
N MET A 1 1.35 -27.10 -48.23
CA MET A 1 1.19 -26.49 -46.89
C MET A 1 -0.30 -26.16 -46.74
N ALA A 2 -0.99 -26.81 -45.81
CA ALA A 2 -2.45 -26.74 -45.73
C ALA A 2 -2.93 -25.30 -45.48
N LEU A 3 -4.05 -24.89 -46.09
CA LEU A 3 -4.65 -23.55 -45.97
C LEU A 3 -4.79 -23.09 -44.51
N LYS A 4 -5.09 -24.04 -43.62
CA LYS A 4 -5.15 -23.86 -42.16
C LYS A 4 -3.84 -23.35 -41.55
N ASN A 5 -2.68 -23.81 -42.04
CA ASN A 5 -1.38 -23.39 -41.55
C ASN A 5 -1.03 -21.98 -42.04
N LEU A 6 -1.47 -21.61 -43.25
CA LEU A 6 -1.29 -20.25 -43.79
C LEU A 6 -2.10 -19.23 -42.96
N SER A 7 -3.34 -19.56 -42.59
CA SER A 7 -4.18 -18.69 -41.75
C SER A 7 -3.58 -18.45 -40.36
N ILE A 8 -2.97 -19.47 -39.75
CA ILE A 8 -2.31 -19.33 -38.44
C ILE A 8 -1.10 -18.40 -38.53
N ILE A 9 -0.30 -18.52 -39.59
CA ILE A 9 0.88 -17.66 -39.80
C ILE A 9 0.46 -16.20 -40.02
N VAL A 10 -0.59 -15.94 -40.80
CA VAL A 10 -1.09 -14.57 -41.02
C VAL A 10 -1.60 -13.94 -39.72
N LEU A 11 -2.34 -14.70 -38.91
CA LEU A 11 -2.86 -14.22 -37.64
C LEU A 11 -1.71 -13.93 -36.64
N PHE A 12 -0.69 -14.77 -36.63
CA PHE A 12 0.52 -14.57 -35.81
C PHE A 12 1.29 -13.30 -36.23
N ILE A 13 1.42 -13.03 -37.53
CA ILE A 13 2.08 -11.82 -38.04
C ILE A 13 1.27 -10.56 -37.70
N MET A 14 -0.06 -10.61 -37.82
CA MET A 14 -0.94 -9.49 -37.43
C MET A 14 -0.83 -9.16 -35.93
N VAL A 15 -0.85 -10.20 -35.08
CA VAL A 15 -0.73 -10.01 -33.62
C VAL A 15 0.64 -9.51 -33.23
N THR A 16 1.71 -10.06 -33.80
CA THR A 16 3.08 -9.59 -33.51
C THR A 16 3.31 -8.16 -34.02
N TYR A 17 2.79 -7.80 -35.19
CA TYR A 17 2.82 -6.42 -35.68
C TYR A 17 2.08 -5.47 -34.73
N PHE A 18 0.90 -5.86 -34.23
CA PHE A 18 0.16 -5.06 -33.26
C PHE A 18 0.93 -4.87 -31.94
N VAL A 19 1.49 -5.95 -31.37
CA VAL A 19 2.26 -5.90 -30.11
C VAL A 19 3.54 -5.06 -30.26
N LEU A 20 4.23 -5.11 -31.40
CA LEU A 20 5.46 -4.36 -31.64
C LEU A 20 5.23 -2.85 -31.85
N ASN A 21 4.04 -2.45 -32.32
CA ASN A 21 3.69 -1.03 -32.52
C ASN A 21 2.93 -0.42 -31.34
N TYR A 22 2.51 -1.24 -30.36
CA TYR A 22 1.84 -0.75 -29.15
C TYR A 22 2.89 -0.17 -28.20
N THR A 23 2.82 1.14 -27.94
CA THR A 23 3.80 1.83 -27.10
C THR A 23 3.29 2.03 -25.67
N THR A 24 4.22 2.15 -24.72
CA THR A 24 3.90 2.46 -23.32
C THR A 24 3.24 3.84 -23.13
N ALA A 25 3.27 4.72 -24.14
CA ALA A 25 2.57 6.01 -24.11
C ALA A 25 1.05 5.89 -24.29
N ASP A 26 0.58 4.81 -24.92
CA ASP A 26 -0.85 4.50 -25.07
C ASP A 26 -1.42 3.82 -23.81
N PHE A 27 -0.53 3.29 -22.96
CA PHE A 27 -0.89 2.73 -21.67
C PHE A 27 -1.08 3.85 -20.65
N LYS A 28 -2.32 4.32 -20.52
CA LYS A 28 -2.71 5.22 -19.44
C LYS A 28 -2.76 4.43 -18.13
N GLU A 29 -1.65 4.40 -17.41
CA GLU A 29 -1.68 3.90 -16.03
C GLU A 29 -2.67 4.74 -15.21
N ALA A 30 -3.45 4.08 -14.36
CA ALA A 30 -4.34 4.79 -13.42
C ALA A 30 -3.55 5.71 -12.44
N LEU A 31 -2.23 5.57 -12.40
CA LEU A 31 -1.31 6.32 -11.55
C LEU A 31 -0.53 7.42 -12.30
N THR A 32 -0.56 7.46 -13.64
CA THR A 32 0.00 8.60 -14.38
C THR A 32 -1.03 9.73 -14.41
N MET A 33 -1.01 10.55 -13.36
CA MET A 33 -1.71 11.83 -13.41
C MET A 33 -1.13 12.65 -14.59
N PRO A 34 -1.99 13.30 -15.41
CA PRO A 34 -1.50 14.24 -16.42
C PRO A 34 -0.57 15.22 -15.72
N ALA A 35 0.63 15.41 -16.28
CA ALA A 35 1.75 16.15 -15.70
C ALA A 35 1.22 17.30 -14.84
N ALA A 36 1.34 17.17 -13.51
CA ALA A 36 0.68 18.06 -12.55
C ALA A 36 0.99 19.50 -12.95
N ASP A 37 -0.02 20.18 -13.50
CA ASP A 37 0.09 21.53 -14.00
C ASP A 37 0.79 22.36 -12.92
N SER A 38 1.74 23.20 -13.32
CA SER A 38 2.43 24.11 -12.40
C SER A 38 1.45 24.97 -11.58
N ASN A 39 0.20 25.11 -12.06
CA ASN A 39 -0.88 25.80 -11.38
C ASN A 39 -1.61 25.00 -10.30
N CYS A 40 -1.52 23.67 -10.28
CA CYS A 40 -2.22 22.85 -9.29
C CYS A 40 -1.65 23.06 -7.87
N PRO A 41 -2.49 23.38 -6.88
CA PRO A 41 -2.09 23.34 -5.48
C PRO A 41 -1.78 21.91 -5.03
N ASN A 42 -0.87 21.76 -4.07
CA ASN A 42 -0.34 20.45 -3.68
C ASN A 42 -0.25 20.21 -2.17
N VAL A 43 -0.38 21.24 -1.32
CA VAL A 43 -0.33 21.07 0.14
C VAL A 43 -1.49 21.80 0.80
N LEU A 44 -2.28 21.10 1.61
CA LEU A 44 -3.34 21.66 2.44
C LEU A 44 -2.93 21.56 3.90
N ILE A 45 -2.81 22.69 4.59
CA ILE A 45 -2.42 22.74 5.99
C ILE A 45 -3.60 23.23 6.82
N GLN A 46 -4.00 22.46 7.83
CA GLN A 46 -4.97 22.91 8.82
C GLN A 46 -4.26 23.55 10.01
N LYS A 47 -4.60 24.82 10.30
CA LYS A 47 -4.16 25.53 11.51
C LYS A 47 -5.40 25.98 12.28
N GLY A 48 -5.73 25.26 13.35
CA GLY A 48 -6.96 25.48 14.10
C GLY A 48 -8.20 25.21 13.24
N ALA A 49 -9.09 26.20 13.12
CA ALA A 49 -10.29 26.09 12.29
C ALA A 49 -10.05 26.38 10.79
N GLN A 50 -8.94 27.04 10.46
CA GLN A 50 -8.65 27.51 9.10
C GLN A 50 -7.82 26.49 8.32
N LEU A 51 -8.07 26.45 7.01
CA LEU A 51 -7.37 25.60 6.06
C LEU A 51 -6.60 26.47 5.06
N TYR A 52 -5.33 26.14 4.82
CA TYR A 52 -4.44 26.89 3.95
C TYR A 52 -3.99 25.99 2.81
N LEU A 53 -4.38 26.33 1.59
CA LEU A 53 -4.02 25.58 0.39
C LEU A 53 -2.88 26.27 -0.33
N TYR A 54 -1.73 25.61 -0.31
CA TYR A 54 -0.48 26.06 -0.89
C TYR A 54 -0.23 25.39 -2.23
N ASN A 55 0.40 26.15 -3.12
CA ASN A 55 1.10 25.63 -4.28
C ASN A 55 2.60 25.84 -4.07
N SER A 56 3.35 24.76 -3.80
CA SER A 56 4.80 24.82 -3.53
C SER A 56 5.63 25.17 -4.77
N LYS A 57 5.04 25.13 -5.97
CA LYS A 57 5.69 25.53 -7.23
C LYS A 57 5.57 27.04 -7.47
N LYS A 58 4.73 27.74 -6.72
CA LYS A 58 4.54 29.20 -6.80
C LYS A 58 5.09 29.88 -5.56
N LYS A 59 5.46 31.15 -5.70
CA LYS A 59 5.88 31.98 -4.56
C LYS A 59 4.69 32.27 -3.64
N GLU A 60 4.96 32.40 -2.36
CA GLU A 60 3.97 32.83 -1.37
C GLU A 60 3.76 34.34 -1.51
N ILE A 61 2.52 34.72 -1.83
CA ILE A 61 2.11 36.12 -2.02
C ILE A 61 0.77 36.27 -1.30
N PRO A 62 0.63 37.23 -0.37
CA PRO A 62 -0.60 37.42 0.38
C PRO A 62 -1.77 37.68 -0.58
N GLY A 63 -2.86 36.92 -0.41
CA GLY A 63 -4.06 37.02 -1.24
C GLY A 63 -4.04 36.20 -2.54
N VAL A 64 -2.94 35.51 -2.86
CA VAL A 64 -2.86 34.63 -4.05
C VAL A 64 -2.43 33.20 -3.68
N ASN A 65 -1.39 33.07 -2.86
CA ASN A 65 -0.86 31.78 -2.41
C ASN A 65 -0.28 31.96 -1.00
N PRO A 66 -0.82 31.31 0.05
CA PRO A 66 -1.88 30.30 0.03
C PRO A 66 -3.29 30.87 -0.15
N ILE A 67 -4.19 30.03 -0.65
CA ILE A 67 -5.64 30.26 -0.58
C ILE A 67 -6.10 29.85 0.83
N VAL A 68 -6.82 30.73 1.51
CA VAL A 68 -7.26 30.51 2.90
C VAL A 68 -8.76 30.24 2.92
N PHE A 69 -9.16 29.20 3.65
CA PHE A 69 -10.55 28.82 3.87
C PHE A 69 -10.86 28.89 5.37
N ASN A 70 -12.04 29.39 5.71
CA ASN A 70 -12.44 29.58 7.11
C ASN A 70 -12.96 28.29 7.75
N ASN A 71 -13.42 27.35 6.95
CA ASN A 71 -13.98 26.07 7.38
C ASN A 71 -13.79 25.00 6.30
N LEU A 72 -14.16 23.76 6.63
CA LEU A 72 -14.03 22.63 5.72
C LEU A 72 -14.98 22.72 4.52
N GLU A 73 -16.17 23.28 4.71
CA GLU A 73 -17.19 23.39 3.65
C GLU A 73 -16.68 24.23 2.48
N GLU A 74 -16.07 25.39 2.77
CA GLU A 74 -15.52 26.30 1.77
C GLU A 74 -14.42 25.63 0.93
N TYR A 75 -13.62 24.76 1.57
CA TYR A 75 -12.62 23.95 0.87
C TYR A 75 -13.26 22.88 -0.02
N VAL A 76 -14.30 22.20 0.46
CA VAL A 76 -15.02 21.16 -0.30
C VAL A 76 -15.67 21.77 -1.54
N GLU A 77 -16.39 22.89 -1.40
CA GLU A 77 -17.00 23.61 -2.53
C GLU A 77 -15.95 24.02 -3.57
N PHE A 78 -14.79 24.51 -3.13
CA PHE A 78 -13.68 24.87 -4.01
C PHE A 78 -13.13 23.66 -4.78
N VAL A 79 -12.99 22.51 -4.14
CA VAL A 79 -12.53 21.27 -4.79
C VAL A 79 -13.59 20.74 -5.77
N ASP A 80 -14.87 20.79 -5.40
CA ASP A 80 -15.95 20.32 -6.27
C ASP A 80 -16.10 21.20 -7.51
N PHE A 81 -15.94 22.53 -7.37
CA PHE A 81 -15.88 23.45 -8.51
C PHE A 81 -14.70 23.14 -9.46
N GLN A 82 -13.51 22.86 -8.92
CA GLN A 82 -12.35 22.48 -9.73
C GLN A 82 -12.59 21.16 -10.47
N ARG A 83 -13.16 20.16 -9.79
CA ARG A 83 -13.51 18.86 -10.40
C ARG A 83 -14.56 19.00 -11.49
N ALA A 84 -15.59 19.82 -11.27
CA ALA A 84 -16.60 20.14 -12.28
C ALA A 84 -15.99 20.83 -13.52
N SER A 85 -14.91 21.59 -13.31
CA SER A 85 -14.13 22.22 -14.38
C SER A 85 -13.09 21.29 -15.04
N GLY A 86 -13.04 20.00 -14.64
CA GLY A 86 -12.14 19.00 -15.20
C GLY A 86 -10.71 19.01 -14.63
N THR A 87 -10.44 19.81 -13.59
CA THR A 87 -9.12 19.91 -12.96
C THR A 87 -9.10 19.14 -11.65
N ILE A 88 -8.35 18.03 -11.61
CA ILE A 88 -8.18 17.20 -10.41
C ILE A 88 -6.74 17.35 -9.92
N CYS A 89 -6.54 18.13 -8.85
CA CYS A 89 -5.22 18.30 -8.25
C CYS A 89 -5.05 17.34 -7.05
N PRO A 90 -3.96 16.56 -6.98
CA PRO A 90 -3.62 15.78 -5.80
C PRO A 90 -3.11 16.71 -4.70
N VAL A 91 -3.74 16.69 -3.53
CA VAL A 91 -3.39 17.56 -2.41
C VAL A 91 -2.98 16.73 -1.21
N LEU A 92 -1.79 16.99 -0.67
CA LEU A 92 -1.32 16.40 0.58
C LEU A 92 -1.89 17.17 1.77
N TYR A 93 -2.60 16.49 2.67
CA TYR A 93 -3.21 17.11 3.83
C TYR A 93 -2.34 16.96 5.10
N LEU A 94 -2.05 18.09 5.75
CA LEU A 94 -1.26 18.22 6.96
C LEU A 94 -2.07 18.88 8.07
N GLN A 95 -2.09 18.25 9.24
CA GLN A 95 -2.75 18.77 10.43
C GLN A 95 -1.72 19.32 11.42
N ASN A 96 -1.86 20.58 11.85
CA ASN A 96 -1.05 21.12 12.94
C ASN A 96 -1.44 20.42 14.27
N SER A 97 -0.45 19.94 15.00
CA SER A 97 -0.61 19.32 16.32
C SER A 97 0.51 19.78 17.25
N MET A 98 0.25 19.82 18.56
CA MET A 98 1.27 20.15 19.55
C MET A 98 1.93 18.88 20.06
N ASN A 99 3.26 18.88 20.13
CA ASN A 99 4.03 17.83 20.80
C ASN A 99 3.93 17.99 22.32
N THR A 100 4.33 16.95 23.07
CA THR A 100 4.37 16.96 24.55
C THR A 100 5.29 18.04 25.14
N GLN A 101 6.21 18.57 24.33
CA GLN A 101 7.13 19.65 24.70
C GLN A 101 6.59 21.06 24.34
N GLY A 102 5.37 21.16 23.83
CA GLY A 102 4.76 22.43 23.43
C GLY A 102 5.25 23.01 22.10
N SER A 103 6.02 22.25 21.32
CA SER A 103 6.41 22.62 19.95
C SER A 103 5.34 22.19 18.94
N GLU A 104 5.12 23.04 17.93
CA GLU A 104 4.22 22.73 16.80
C GLU A 104 4.83 21.62 15.92
N SER A 105 4.02 20.65 15.56
CA SER A 105 4.37 19.57 14.63
C SER A 105 3.24 19.29 13.65
N TYR A 106 3.60 18.99 12.40
CA TYR A 106 2.64 18.66 11.36
C TYR A 106 2.50 17.14 11.24
N LYS A 107 1.25 16.65 11.30
CA LYS A 107 0.91 15.24 11.11
C LYS A 107 0.23 15.06 9.75
N ILE A 108 0.72 14.09 8.98
CA ILE A 108 0.10 13.69 7.71
C ILE A 108 -1.18 12.92 8.03
N ARG A 109 -2.27 13.26 7.34
CA ARG A 109 -3.57 12.57 7.48
C ARG A 109 -4.12 12.24 6.08
N PRO A 110 -4.90 11.15 5.92
CA PRO A 110 -5.49 10.79 4.63
C PRO A 110 -6.34 11.89 4.00
N GLY A 111 -7.07 12.66 4.82
CA GLY A 111 -7.83 13.80 4.34
C GLY A 111 -8.47 14.60 5.48
N PRO A 112 -9.08 15.75 5.17
CA PRO A 112 -9.67 16.62 6.19
C PRO A 112 -10.95 16.06 6.82
N THR A 113 -11.64 15.14 6.14
CA THR A 113 -12.80 14.40 6.68
C THR A 113 -12.41 13.09 7.36
N ASN A 114 -11.21 12.58 7.10
CA ASN A 114 -10.69 11.35 7.66
C ASN A 114 -9.36 11.60 8.37
N LEU A 115 -9.45 11.86 9.67
CA LEU A 115 -8.31 12.12 10.56
C LEU A 115 -7.66 10.82 11.09
N GLN A 116 -8.16 9.64 10.70
CA GLN A 116 -7.61 8.36 11.11
C GLN A 116 -6.35 8.07 10.29
N GLY A 117 -5.27 8.76 10.60
CA GLY A 117 -3.95 8.41 10.13
C GLY A 117 -3.45 7.20 10.92
N GLY A 118 -3.76 6.00 10.43
CA GLY A 118 -3.16 4.76 10.88
C GLY A 118 -1.72 4.66 10.39
N LEU A 119 -0.82 5.37 11.06
CA LEU A 119 0.61 5.07 11.18
C LEU A 119 1.23 6.22 12.00
N SER A 120 1.89 5.89 13.11
CA SER A 120 2.90 6.80 13.67
C SER A 120 3.96 7.00 12.61
N GLY A 121 4.39 8.25 12.37
CA GLY A 121 5.39 8.63 11.36
C GLY A 121 6.78 8.09 11.68
N VAL A 122 6.92 6.77 11.71
CA VAL A 122 8.20 6.09 11.74
C VAL A 122 8.80 6.28 10.35
N PRO A 123 9.98 6.92 10.22
CA PRO A 123 10.61 7.08 8.93
C PRO A 123 10.86 5.70 8.33
N ALA A 124 10.59 5.52 7.04
CA ALA A 124 10.81 4.26 6.32
C ALA A 124 12.25 3.71 6.44
N SER A 125 13.20 4.53 6.89
CA SER A 125 14.58 4.15 7.22
C SER A 125 14.76 3.44 8.57
N ALA A 126 13.72 3.34 9.40
CA ALA A 126 13.79 2.66 10.70
C ALA A 126 13.33 1.19 10.64
N PHE A 127 13.01 0.66 9.45
CA PHE A 127 12.88 -0.77 9.24
C PHE A 127 14.27 -1.32 8.88
N PRO A 128 15.03 -1.89 9.83
CA PRO A 128 16.16 -2.72 9.44
C PRO A 128 15.61 -3.88 8.60
N TYR A 129 16.19 -4.10 7.42
CA TYR A 129 16.00 -5.29 6.56
C TYR A 129 16.56 -6.54 7.26
N SER A 130 16.10 -6.82 8.48
CA SER A 130 16.45 -8.01 9.24
C SER A 130 15.16 -8.54 9.82
N PRO A 131 14.86 -9.84 9.68
CA PRO A 131 13.65 -10.39 10.25
C PRO A 131 13.74 -10.14 11.76
N PRO A 132 12.66 -9.68 12.40
CA PRO A 132 12.66 -9.60 13.84
C PRO A 132 12.95 -11.02 14.39
N PRO A 133 13.79 -11.13 15.43
CA PRO A 133 14.14 -12.44 15.97
C PRO A 133 12.86 -13.18 16.38
N ARG A 134 12.78 -14.51 16.17
CA ARG A 134 11.60 -15.39 16.41
C ARG A 134 10.83 -15.11 17.72
N LYS A 135 11.50 -14.62 18.76
CA LYS A 135 10.89 -14.18 20.03
C LYS A 135 9.92 -12.99 19.90
N GLN A 136 9.87 -12.33 18.75
CA GLN A 136 9.01 -11.20 18.43
C GLN A 136 7.89 -11.57 17.45
N VAL A 137 7.76 -12.85 17.07
CA VAL A 137 6.63 -13.32 16.27
C VAL A 137 5.42 -13.45 17.20
N THR A 138 4.39 -12.64 16.98
CA THR A 138 3.13 -12.69 17.72
C THR A 138 2.18 -13.63 17.00
N LYS A 139 1.55 -14.56 17.73
CA LYS A 139 0.52 -15.44 17.14
C LYS A 139 -0.72 -14.61 16.79
N LEU A 140 -1.29 -14.88 15.61
CA LEU A 140 -2.52 -14.26 15.15
C LEU A 140 -3.65 -14.44 16.18
N LEU A 141 -4.36 -13.36 16.49
CA LEU A 141 -5.53 -13.40 17.35
C LEU A 141 -6.76 -13.77 16.52
N ASP A 142 -7.11 -15.06 16.52
CA ASP A 142 -8.26 -15.56 15.76
C ASP A 142 -9.41 -16.03 16.66
N ALA A 143 -10.49 -15.25 16.68
CA ALA A 143 -11.70 -15.60 17.42
C ALA A 143 -12.45 -16.81 16.82
N SER A 144 -12.22 -17.14 15.56
CA SER A 144 -12.90 -18.26 14.88
C SER A 144 -12.50 -19.63 15.43
N HIS A 145 -11.34 -19.73 16.08
CA HIS A 145 -10.83 -20.96 16.71
C HIS A 145 -11.20 -21.07 18.21
N SER A 146 -12.01 -20.14 18.74
CA SER A 146 -12.35 -20.10 20.18
C SER A 146 -13.50 -21.02 20.60
N ASP A 147 -14.09 -21.81 19.68
CA ASP A 147 -15.25 -22.68 19.95
C ASP A 147 -15.00 -24.16 19.59
N PRO A 148 -14.33 -24.94 20.48
CA PRO A 148 -14.16 -26.38 20.27
C PRO A 148 -15.50 -27.12 20.25
N PRO A 149 -15.70 -28.14 19.38
CA PRO A 149 -14.70 -28.85 18.59
C PRO A 149 -14.53 -28.35 17.14
N TYR A 150 -15.15 -27.23 16.78
CA TYR A 150 -15.13 -26.71 15.42
C TYR A 150 -13.83 -25.93 15.15
N ASN A 151 -13.50 -25.74 13.87
CA ASN A 151 -12.37 -24.90 13.41
C ASN A 151 -11.02 -25.29 14.04
N VAL A 152 -10.77 -26.60 14.16
CA VAL A 152 -9.47 -27.16 14.55
C VAL A 152 -8.64 -27.39 13.29
N ASN A 153 -7.39 -26.89 13.28
CA ASN A 153 -6.47 -26.94 12.12
C ASN A 153 -7.04 -26.29 10.84
N SER A 154 -7.92 -25.29 10.97
CA SER A 154 -8.37 -24.46 9.85
C SER A 154 -7.42 -23.28 9.60
N TYR A 155 -7.57 -22.66 8.42
CA TYR A 155 -6.91 -21.40 8.11
C TYR A 155 -7.44 -20.27 9.01
N PRO A 156 -6.62 -19.24 9.28
CA PRO A 156 -7.06 -18.07 10.03
C PRO A 156 -8.34 -17.46 9.42
N GLY A 157 -9.29 -17.12 10.29
CA GLY A 157 -10.50 -16.41 9.93
C GLY A 157 -10.21 -14.98 9.43
N TYR A 158 -11.12 -14.46 8.61
CA TYR A 158 -11.04 -13.05 8.17
C TYR A 158 -11.33 -12.10 9.35
N ASP A 159 -10.35 -11.26 9.70
CA ASP A 159 -10.51 -10.17 10.67
C ASP A 159 -10.65 -8.82 9.95
N ASN A 160 -11.79 -8.16 10.10
CA ASN A 160 -12.03 -6.84 9.53
C ASN A 160 -11.38 -5.70 10.33
N SER A 161 -11.08 -5.96 11.60
CA SER A 161 -10.54 -4.99 12.55
C SER A 161 -9.01 -5.00 12.59
N ASN A 162 -8.41 -6.09 12.11
CA ASN A 162 -6.97 -6.34 12.02
C ASN A 162 -6.23 -5.89 13.27
N VAL A 163 -6.59 -6.48 14.41
CA VAL A 163 -6.07 -6.07 15.72
C VAL A 163 -4.56 -6.31 15.87
N ASP A 164 -4.01 -7.19 15.05
CA ASP A 164 -2.58 -7.53 15.00
C ASP A 164 -1.79 -6.54 14.12
N GLN A 165 -2.39 -5.42 13.70
CA GLN A 165 -1.72 -4.41 12.88
C GLN A 165 -0.53 -3.78 13.61
N GLY A 166 0.67 -4.06 13.09
CA GLY A 166 1.94 -3.55 13.64
C GLY A 166 2.71 -4.60 14.44
N ASP A 167 2.10 -5.76 14.71
CA ASP A 167 2.80 -6.94 15.19
C ASP A 167 3.38 -7.74 14.02
N PHE A 168 4.42 -8.52 14.29
CA PHE A 168 5.01 -9.40 13.29
C PHE A 168 4.39 -10.79 13.41
N THR A 169 3.50 -11.12 12.49
CA THR A 169 2.74 -12.37 12.49
C THR A 169 3.41 -13.46 11.63
N PRO A 170 3.05 -14.75 11.79
CA PRO A 170 3.68 -15.84 11.03
C PRO A 170 3.50 -15.77 9.51
N ASP A 171 2.41 -15.18 9.02
CA ASP A 171 2.19 -14.89 7.60
C ASP A 171 3.19 -13.84 7.08
N MET A 172 3.42 -12.76 7.82
CA MET A 172 4.43 -11.75 7.46
C MET A 172 5.85 -12.32 7.45
N MET A 173 6.13 -13.35 8.26
CA MET A 173 7.40 -14.06 8.24
C MET A 173 7.65 -14.78 6.91
N LEU A 174 6.61 -15.31 6.28
CA LEU A 174 6.70 -15.98 4.98
C LEU A 174 7.04 -14.99 3.86
N ASP A 175 6.35 -13.85 3.87
CA ASP A 175 6.60 -12.75 2.93
C ASP A 175 8.01 -12.20 3.11
N TYR A 176 8.45 -12.03 4.36
CA TYR A 176 9.81 -11.59 4.67
C TYR A 176 10.89 -12.55 4.12
N ILE A 177 10.71 -13.86 4.26
CA ILE A 177 11.66 -14.86 3.71
C ILE A 177 11.73 -14.71 2.19
N THR A 178 10.57 -14.54 1.55
CA THR A 178 10.45 -14.35 0.11
C THR A 178 11.17 -13.08 -0.35
N GLU A 179 10.97 -11.95 0.33
CA GLU A 179 11.62 -10.67 0.01
C GLU A 179 13.14 -10.71 0.22
N SER A 180 13.60 -11.39 1.28
CA SER A 180 15.02 -11.42 1.65
C SER A 180 15.84 -12.40 0.81
N THR A 181 15.25 -13.53 0.41
CA THR A 181 15.93 -14.58 -0.35
C THR A 181 15.59 -14.59 -1.84
N GLY A 182 14.51 -13.92 -2.24
CA GLY A 182 13.95 -13.97 -3.59
C GLY A 182 13.22 -15.27 -3.93
N LEU A 183 13.09 -16.19 -2.96
CA LEU A 183 12.45 -17.49 -3.11
C LEU A 183 11.40 -17.67 -2.01
N SER A 184 10.18 -18.04 -2.41
CA SER A 184 9.10 -18.28 -1.44
C SER A 184 9.16 -19.71 -0.92
N PRO A 185 8.83 -19.93 0.37
CA PRO A 185 8.59 -21.27 0.89
C PRO A 185 7.22 -21.83 0.50
N ASN A 186 6.33 -20.99 -0.04
CA ASN A 186 4.96 -21.35 -0.37
C ASN A 186 4.87 -22.03 -1.74
N PRO A 187 4.40 -23.30 -1.83
CA PRO A 187 4.23 -23.98 -3.11
C PRO A 187 3.21 -23.34 -4.06
N MET A 188 2.37 -22.44 -3.54
CA MET A 188 1.39 -21.68 -4.34
C MET A 188 1.95 -20.37 -4.90
N ASP A 189 3.17 -19.98 -4.52
CA ASP A 189 3.82 -18.76 -5.01
C ASP A 189 4.54 -19.03 -6.34
N PRO A 190 4.37 -18.17 -7.37
CA PRO A 190 5.13 -18.27 -8.62
C PRO A 190 6.66 -18.32 -8.46
N ASN A 191 7.21 -17.78 -7.37
CA ASN A 191 8.64 -17.80 -7.06
C ASN A 191 9.06 -18.93 -6.09
N TRP A 192 8.21 -19.95 -5.90
CA TRP A 192 8.47 -21.03 -4.96
C TRP A 192 9.87 -21.65 -5.12
N GLY A 193 10.65 -21.66 -4.04
CA GLY A 193 12.00 -22.21 -3.99
C GLY A 193 12.07 -23.74 -4.03
N GLY A 194 10.92 -24.43 -4.10
CA GLY A 194 10.83 -25.88 -4.16
C GLY A 194 10.82 -26.57 -2.79
N SER A 195 10.69 -27.90 -2.81
CA SER A 195 10.64 -28.73 -1.60
C SER A 195 11.91 -28.62 -0.77
N ASP A 196 13.07 -28.59 -1.43
CA ASP A 196 14.37 -28.60 -0.75
C ASP A 196 14.59 -27.28 0.00
N PHE A 197 14.23 -26.15 -0.61
CA PHE A 197 14.26 -24.86 0.06
C PHE A 197 13.36 -24.85 1.30
N THR A 198 12.12 -25.32 1.15
CA THR A 198 11.15 -25.43 2.24
C THR A 198 11.70 -26.33 3.37
N GLN A 199 12.31 -27.46 3.02
CA GLN A 199 12.93 -28.37 3.98
C GLN A 199 14.07 -27.71 4.75
N THR A 200 14.92 -26.91 4.09
CA THR A 200 16.00 -26.20 4.82
C THR A 200 15.46 -25.20 5.84
N LEU A 201 14.26 -24.65 5.64
CA LEU A 201 13.61 -23.75 6.60
C LEU A 201 13.02 -24.54 7.78
N VAL A 202 12.44 -25.71 7.51
CA VAL A 202 12.00 -26.66 8.54
C VAL A 202 13.19 -27.07 9.41
N ASP A 203 14.32 -27.46 8.81
CA ASP A 203 15.52 -27.89 9.53
C ASP A 203 16.14 -26.76 10.36
N LYS A 204 16.00 -25.50 9.90
CA LYS A 204 16.40 -24.30 10.65
C LYS A 204 15.43 -23.93 11.78
N GLY A 205 14.32 -24.66 11.91
CA GLY A 205 13.31 -24.46 12.95
C GLY A 205 12.39 -23.26 12.69
N TYR A 206 12.25 -22.82 11.43
CA TYR A 206 11.32 -21.73 11.07
C TYR A 206 9.85 -22.10 11.36
N TYR A 207 9.50 -23.38 11.22
CA TYR A 207 8.16 -23.93 11.44
C TYR A 207 8.03 -24.76 12.72
N ALA A 208 8.99 -24.63 13.64
CA ALA A 208 8.88 -25.31 14.93
C ALA A 208 7.60 -24.83 15.65
N ASP A 209 6.90 -25.76 16.30
CA ASP A 209 5.58 -25.58 16.91
C ASP A 209 4.37 -25.54 15.94
N ASP A 210 4.59 -25.50 14.62
CA ASP A 210 3.58 -25.68 13.55
C ASP A 210 3.76 -27.02 12.82
N GLU A 211 4.38 -27.98 13.49
CA GLU A 211 4.69 -29.30 12.95
C GLU A 211 3.40 -30.12 12.77
N VAL A 212 3.09 -30.48 11.53
CA VAL A 212 2.04 -31.46 11.26
C VAL A 212 2.59 -32.84 11.63
N LEU A 213 2.09 -33.43 12.72
CA LEU A 213 2.39 -34.80 13.10
C LEU A 213 2.09 -35.74 11.92
N ASN A 214 3.13 -36.33 11.36
CA ASN A 214 3.00 -37.39 10.38
C ASN A 214 2.43 -38.63 11.09
N ILE A 215 1.13 -38.83 10.96
CA ILE A 215 0.45 -40.08 11.32
C ILE A 215 0.76 -41.10 10.22
N TYR A 216 1.89 -41.77 10.33
CA TYR A 216 2.18 -43.05 9.69
C TYR A 216 2.36 -44.13 10.75
#